data_AF-K1UJG0-F1
#
_entry.id   AF-K1UJG0-F1
#
_cell.length_a   1.000
_cell.length_b   1.000
_cell.length_c   1.000
_cell.angle_alpha   90.00
_cell.angle_beta   90.00
_cell.angle_gamma   90.00
#
_symmetry.space_group_name_H-M   'P 1'
#
loop_
_entity.id
_entity.type
_entity.pdbx_description
1 polymer ?
#
loop_
_entity_poly.entity_id
_entity_poly.type
_entity_poly.pdbx_seq_one_letter_code
_entity_poly.pdbx_strand_id
1 'polypeptide(L)'
;IDNGKMDQKIIAIPFEDPNYNSYRSIEGLPSHIFDEMLHFFKVYKQLEGKETAVNEVMGHKAAVEIIKECIANYDEVYGEKYNNIDTGK
;
A
#
# COMPACT_ATOMS: atom_id res chain seq x y z
N ILE A 1 -7.49 -10.92 -6.19
CA ILE A 1 -6.34 -11.69 -6.70
C ILE A 1 -6.18 -11.32 -8.17
N ASP A 2 -5.10 -10.61 -8.55
CA ASP A 2 -4.81 -10.25 -9.94
C ASP A 2 -3.73 -11.24 -10.42
N ASN A 3 -4.06 -12.16 -11.34
CA ASN A 3 -3.14 -13.17 -11.86
C ASN A 3 -2.38 -14.02 -10.80
N GLY A 4 -3.02 -14.39 -9.69
CA GLY A 4 -2.39 -15.21 -8.64
C GLY A 4 -1.41 -14.45 -7.73
N LYS A 5 -1.27 -13.13 -7.91
CA LYS A 5 -0.47 -12.25 -7.05
C LYS A 5 -1.40 -11.35 -6.23
N MET A 6 -1.06 -11.14 -4.96
CA MET A 6 -1.73 -10.13 -4.14
C MET A 6 -1.20 -8.76 -4.55
N ASP A 7 -2.08 -7.91 -5.05
CA ASP A 7 -1.81 -6.49 -5.35
C ASP A 7 -2.34 -5.66 -4.17
N GLN A 8 -1.61 -5.71 -3.05
CA GLN A 8 -1.92 -4.91 -1.87
C GLN A 8 -1.60 -3.44 -2.14
N LYS A 9 -2.47 -2.55 -1.68
CA LYS A 9 -2.32 -1.11 -1.85
C LYS A 9 -2.22 -0.43 -0.50
N ILE A 10 -1.14 0.31 -0.30
CA ILE A 10 -0.95 1.12 0.91
C ILE A 10 -1.57 2.50 0.70
N ILE A 11 -2.39 2.91 1.65
CA ILE A 11 -2.92 4.27 1.74
C ILE A 11 -2.14 4.98 2.86
N ALA A 12 -1.58 6.14 2.54
CA ALA A 12 -0.75 6.91 3.45
C ALA A 12 -1.14 8.40 3.40
N ILE A 13 -0.80 9.11 4.48
CA ILE A 13 -1.00 10.54 4.61
C ILE A 13 0.37 11.22 4.68
N PRO A 14 0.59 12.33 3.96
CA PRO A 14 1.81 13.12 4.11
C PRO A 14 1.92 13.69 5.52
N PHE A 15 3.08 13.52 6.15
CA PHE A 15 3.29 13.99 7.53
C PHE A 15 3.21 15.52 7.67
N GLU A 16 3.62 16.24 6.64
CA GLU A 16 3.68 17.71 6.63
C GLU A 16 2.40 18.37 6.12
N ASP A 17 1.38 17.61 5.72
CA ASP A 17 0.10 18.19 5.30
C ASP A 17 -0.80 18.46 6.52
N PRO A 18 -1.00 19.72 6.94
CA PRO A 18 -1.79 20.04 8.13
C PRO A 18 -3.26 19.67 8.02
N ASN A 19 -3.79 19.46 6.82
CA ASN A 19 -5.18 19.05 6.63
C ASN A 19 -5.39 17.58 6.99
N TYR A 20 -4.34 16.75 6.88
CA TYR A 20 -4.44 15.30 7.03
C TYR A 20 -3.56 14.72 8.13
N ASN A 21 -2.49 15.39 8.54
CA ASN A 21 -1.51 14.87 9.50
C ASN A 21 -2.03 14.65 10.92
N SER A 22 -3.29 14.98 11.20
CA SER A 22 -4.00 14.63 12.43
C SER A 22 -4.63 13.24 12.40
N TYR A 23 -4.92 12.70 11.22
CA TYR A 23 -5.53 11.37 11.07
C TYR A 23 -4.51 10.24 11.26
N ARG A 24 -4.96 9.16 11.89
CA ARG A 24 -4.15 7.95 12.18
C ARG A 24 -4.78 6.67 11.66
N SER A 25 -6.02 6.74 11.17
CA SER A 25 -6.73 5.64 10.52
C SER A 25 -7.53 6.20 9.35
N ILE A 26 -7.69 5.38 8.32
CA ILE A 26 -8.55 5.64 7.18
C ILE A 26 -10.02 5.79 7.60
N GLU A 27 -10.43 5.11 8.67
CA GLU A 27 -11.79 5.21 9.26
C GLU A 27 -12.02 6.57 9.94
N GLY A 28 -10.94 7.30 10.25
CA GLY A 28 -11.02 8.63 10.86
C GLY A 28 -11.23 9.75 9.85
N LEU A 29 -11.14 9.46 8.54
CA LEU A 29 -11.38 10.46 7.50
C LEU A 29 -12.88 10.80 7.40
N PRO A 30 -13.21 12.00 6.91
CA PRO A 30 -14.58 12.32 6.55
C PRO A 30 -15.18 11.26 5.62
N SER A 31 -16.40 10.82 5.88
CA SER A 31 -17.03 9.68 5.20
C SER A 31 -17.01 9.80 3.67
N HIS A 32 -17.23 11.00 3.14
CA HIS A 32 -17.21 11.24 1.69
C HIS A 32 -15.85 10.93 1.05
N ILE A 33 -14.73 11.22 1.72
CA ILE A 33 -13.38 10.91 1.23
C ILE A 33 -13.15 9.40 1.22
N PHE A 34 -13.59 8.73 2.28
CA PHE A 34 -13.51 7.27 2.38
C PHE A 34 -14.32 6.58 1.27
N ASP A 35 -15.56 7.01 1.08
CA ASP A 35 -16.47 6.47 0.06
C ASP A 35 -15.93 6.70 -1.35
N GLU A 36 -15.36 7.88 -1.63
CA GLU A 36 -14.75 8.20 -2.91
C GLU A 36 -13.54 7.30 -3.20
N MET A 37 -12.63 7.11 -2.24
CA MET A 37 -11.50 6.19 -2.41
C MET A 37 -11.96 4.75 -2.64
N LEU A 38 -12.95 4.28 -1.88
CA LEU A 38 -13.48 2.93 -2.02
C LEU A 38 -14.15 2.74 -3.38
N HIS A 39 -14.89 3.74 -3.86
CA HIS A 39 -15.46 3.75 -5.19
C HIS A 39 -14.36 3.72 -6.26
N PHE A 40 -13.34 4.56 -6.15
CA PHE A 40 -12.20 4.58 -7.07
C PHE A 40 -11.55 3.20 -7.19
N PHE A 41 -11.22 2.55 -6.06
CA PHE A 41 -10.61 1.22 -6.08
C PHE A 41 -11.52 0.12 -6.62
N LYS A 42 -12.85 0.29 -6.52
CA LYS A 42 -13.81 -0.64 -7.13
C LYS A 42 -13.79 -0.54 -8.65
N VAL A 43 -13.70 0.67 -9.21
CA VAL A 43 -13.94 0.91 -10.64
C VAL A 43 -12.67 1.13 -11.49
N TYR A 44 -11.50 1.43 -10.90
CA TYR A 44 -10.35 1.88 -11.69
C TYR A 44 -9.80 0.84 -12.69
N LYS A 45 -10.01 -0.46 -12.46
CA LYS A 45 -9.63 -1.54 -13.40
C LYS A 45 -10.73 -1.93 -14.38
N GLN A 46 -11.91 -1.30 -14.33
CA GLN A 46 -13.01 -1.64 -15.24
C GLN A 46 -12.64 -1.41 -16.71
N LEU A 47 -11.86 -0.36 -17.01
CA LEU A 47 -11.37 -0.08 -18.36
C LEU A 47 -10.33 -1.11 -18.85
N GLU A 48 -9.68 -1.83 -17.93
CA GLU A 48 -8.77 -2.94 -18.24
C GLU A 48 -9.51 -4.27 -18.44
N GLY A 49 -10.85 -4.27 -18.35
CA GLY A 49 -11.67 -5.48 -18.42
C GLY A 49 -11.49 -6.42 -17.21
N LYS A 50 -10.91 -5.91 -16.12
CA LYS A 50 -10.67 -6.68 -14.89
C LYS A 50 -11.64 -6.25 -13.80
N GLU A 51 -12.19 -7.22 -13.07
CA GLU A 51 -12.93 -6.93 -11.84
C GLU A 51 -11.96 -6.73 -10.68
N THR A 52 -12.08 -5.58 -10.01
CA THR A 52 -11.38 -5.31 -8.76
C THR A 52 -12.22 -5.81 -7.59
N ALA A 53 -11.76 -6.87 -6.95
CA ALA A 53 -12.29 -7.28 -5.67
C ALA A 53 -11.60 -6.47 -4.57
N VAL A 54 -12.20 -5.33 -4.17
CA VAL A 54 -11.82 -4.65 -2.92
C VAL A 54 -12.33 -5.54 -1.78
N ASN A 55 -11.53 -6.55 -1.43
CA ASN A 55 -11.97 -7.61 -0.53
C ASN A 55 -12.00 -7.17 0.94
N GLU A 56 -11.11 -6.26 1.34
CA GLU A 56 -11.00 -5.84 2.74
C GLU A 56 -10.18 -4.54 2.87
N VAL A 57 -10.68 -3.58 3.66
CA VAL A 57 -9.87 -2.44 4.13
C VAL A 57 -9.22 -2.85 5.44
N MET A 58 -7.89 -2.82 5.50
CA MET A 58 -7.13 -3.20 6.68
C MET A 58 -6.58 -1.97 7.40
N GLY A 59 -6.47 -2.04 8.74
CA GLY A 59 -5.94 -0.96 9.56
C GLY A 59 -4.42 -0.77 9.44
N HIS A 60 -3.91 0.33 10.00
CA HIS A 60 -2.50 0.72 9.90
C HIS A 60 -1.49 -0.35 10.34
N LYS A 61 -1.83 -1.18 11.33
CA LYS A 61 -0.94 -2.26 11.82
C LYS A 61 -0.66 -3.28 10.72
N ALA A 62 -1.70 -3.72 10.01
CA ALA A 62 -1.55 -4.66 8.91
C ALA A 62 -0.73 -4.04 7.76
N ALA A 63 -0.98 -2.76 7.46
CA ALA A 63 -0.20 -2.04 6.46
C ALA A 63 1.31 -2.02 6.80
N VAL A 64 1.67 -1.76 8.06
CA VAL A 64 3.06 -1.77 8.53
C VAL A 64 3.70 -3.16 8.38
N GLU A 65 3.00 -4.23 8.76
CA GLU A 65 3.54 -5.59 8.61
C GLU A 65 3.73 -5.98 7.14
N ILE A 66 2.76 -5.67 6.27
CA ILE A 66 2.89 -5.90 4.82
C ILE A 66 4.10 -5.15 4.25
N ILE A 67 4.32 -3.89 4.63
CA ILE A 67 5.48 -3.12 4.17
C ILE A 67 6.79 -3.80 4.61
N LYS A 68 6.88 -4.26 5.86
CA LYS A 68 8.07 -4.97 6.37
C LYS A 68 8.33 -6.26 5.58
N GLU A 69 7.29 -7.05 5.32
CA GLU A 69 7.39 -8.26 4.50
C GLU A 69 7.89 -7.95 3.10
N CYS A 70 7.36 -6.90 2.45
CA CYS A 70 7.82 -6.47 1.13
C CYS A 70 9.28 -6.02 1.12
N ILE A 71 9.74 -5.29 2.15
CA ILE A 71 11.13 -4.89 2.29
C ILE A 71 12.03 -6.11 2.48
N ALA A 72 11.68 -7.03 3.39
CA ALA A 72 12.45 -8.25 3.62
C ALA A 72 12.57 -9.12 2.35
N ASN A 73 11.46 -9.28 1.61
CA ASN A 73 11.47 -10.00 0.34
C ASN A 73 12.36 -9.32 -0.72
N TYR A 74 12.36 -7.98 -0.75
CA TYR A 74 13.24 -7.23 -1.65
C TYR A 74 14.71 -7.47 -1.29
N ASP A 75 15.05 -7.38 0.00
CA ASP A 75 16.42 -7.60 0.49
C ASP A 75 16.89 -9.05 0.28
N GLU A 76 16.00 -10.04 0.41
CA GLU A 76 16.34 -11.44 0.12
C GLU A 76 16.68 -11.64 -1.36
N VAL A 77 15.93 -11.02 -2.27
CA VAL A 77 16.11 -11.20 -3.72
C VAL A 77 17.26 -10.33 -4.27
N TYR A 78 17.50 -9.16 -3.68
CA TYR A 78 18.40 -8.14 -4.26
C TYR A 78 19.49 -7.62 -3.30
N GLY A 79 19.43 -7.90 -2.00
CA GLY A 79 20.31 -7.33 -0.98
C GLY A 79 21.79 -7.73 -1.14
N GLU A 80 22.09 -8.94 -1.62
CA GLU A 80 23.48 -9.36 -1.87
C GLU A 80 24.15 -8.59 -3.03
N LYS A 81 23.37 -8.00 -3.93
CA LYS A 81 23.90 -7.21 -5.06
C LYS A 81 24.48 -5.86 -4.63
N TYR A 82 24.06 -5.33 -3.48
CA TYR A 82 24.51 -4.02 -2.97
C TYR A 82 25.56 -4.15 -1.85
N ASN A 83 25.58 -5.26 -1.12
CA ASN A 83 26.62 -5.52 -0.10
C ASN A 83 28.03 -5.76 -0.70
N ASN A 84 28.12 -6.17 -1.97
CA ASN A 84 29.40 -6.40 -2.66
C ASN A 84 29.97 -5.16 -3.39
N ILE A 85 29.26 -4.03 -3.38
CA ILE A 85 29.75 -2.78 -4.00
C ILE A 85 30.47 -1.90 -2.95
N ASP A 86 30.19 -2.09 -1.66
CA ASP A 86 30.69 -1.23 -0.58
C ASP A 86 31.85 -1.83 0.25
N THR A 87 32.33 -3.04 -0.09
CA THR A 87 33.56 -3.60 0.51
C THR A 87 34.82 -3.31 -0.30
N GLY A 88 34.83 -2.23 -1.09
CA GLY A 88 36.02 -1.68 -1.76
C GLY A 88 37.03 -1.04 -0.78
N LYS A 89 37.37 -1.76 0.29
CA LYS A 89 38.61 -1.58 1.03
C LYS A 89 39.66 -2.54 0.48
#